data_AF-A0A7I5E8X2-F1
#
_entry.id   AF-A0A7I5E8X2-F1
#
_cell.length_a   1.000
_cell.length_b   1.000
_cell.length_c   1.000
_cell.angle_alpha   90.00
_cell.angle_beta   90.00
_cell.angle_gamma   90.00
#
_symmetry.space_group_name_H-M   'P 1'
#
loop_
_entity.id
_entity.type
_entity.pdbx_description
1 polymer ?
#
loop_
_entity_poly.entity_id
_entity_poly.type
_entity_poly.pdbx_seq_one_letter_code
_entity_poly.pdbx_strand_id
1 'polypeptide(L)'
;MVSYSQYLTKEKEDELRSIVSAITAPGKGILAADESKKTFGKRIKHINVENTEELRRKYRQLLITAKPDLGKYISGVIMYHETFYHKCDDGTRFVDVLRKQGILPGVKDPYVKIYLYHGRKLLSKKKTSRKYRTLNPYYNESFQFKIEPAMMEKVHIIISVWDYDKMSKNDFIGEVTLASQALNLPQVTHACYEQWAEMMTSRRPVVQWHTLHPLFFFLLPRSLI
;
A
#
# COMPACT_ATOMS: atom_id res chain seq x y z
N MET A 1 26.02 3.56 24.41
CA MET A 1 24.58 3.29 24.62
C MET A 1 23.83 4.05 23.53
N VAL A 2 23.22 3.35 22.57
CA VAL A 2 22.51 4.01 21.46
C VAL A 2 21.16 4.49 21.98
N SER A 3 20.99 5.81 22.12
CA SER A 3 19.71 6.42 22.44
C SER A 3 18.86 6.47 21.16
N TYR A 4 17.81 5.66 21.12
CA TYR A 4 16.80 5.77 20.06
C TYR A 4 15.90 6.96 20.38
N SER A 5 15.78 7.92 19.45
CA SER A 5 14.81 9.01 19.62
C SER A 5 13.41 8.41 19.77
N GLN A 6 12.67 8.78 20.80
CA GLN A 6 11.30 8.30 20.99
C GLN A 6 10.41 8.89 19.86
N TYR A 7 10.13 8.07 18.85
CA TYR A 7 9.47 8.50 17.60
C TYR A 7 7.97 8.79 17.75
N LEU A 8 7.36 8.33 18.84
CA LEU A 8 5.94 8.53 19.14
C LEU A 8 5.80 9.16 20.52
N THR A 9 4.83 10.07 20.66
CA THR A 9 4.45 10.54 21.99
C THR A 9 3.78 9.39 22.75
N LYS A 10 3.81 9.46 24.08
CA LYS A 10 3.24 8.41 24.94
C LYS A 10 1.77 8.15 24.61
N GLU A 11 1.02 9.21 24.32
CA GLU A 11 -0.40 9.15 23.96
C GLU A 11 -0.62 8.37 22.67
N LYS A 12 0.22 8.58 21.64
CA LYS A 12 0.14 7.84 20.38
C LYS A 12 0.49 6.37 20.55
N GLU A 13 1.47 6.08 21.39
CA GLU A 13 1.86 4.71 21.70
C GLU A 13 0.72 3.96 22.41
N ASP A 14 0.08 4.61 23.40
CA ASP A 14 -1.02 4.03 24.15
C ASP A 14 -2.27 3.85 23.27
N GLU A 15 -2.55 4.79 22.36
CA GLU A 15 -3.61 4.64 21.36
C GLU A 15 -3.36 3.46 20.42
N LEU A 16 -2.14 3.30 19.89
CA LEU A 16 -1.79 2.15 19.07
C LEU A 16 -1.93 0.83 19.83
N ARG A 17 -1.44 0.77 21.07
CA ARG A 17 -1.56 -0.41 21.92
C ARG A 17 -3.03 -0.76 22.17
N SER A 18 -3.88 0.24 22.36
CA SER A 18 -5.33 0.07 22.48
C SER A 18 -5.94 -0.50 21.19
N ILE A 19 -5.59 0.07 20.02
CA ILE A 19 -6.06 -0.43 18.71
C ILE A 19 -5.61 -1.86 18.46
N VAL A 20 -4.33 -2.17 18.66
CA VAL A 20 -3.79 -3.52 18.51
C VAL A 20 -4.51 -4.48 19.44
N SER A 21 -4.68 -4.13 20.72
CA SER A 21 -5.39 -4.99 21.68
C SER A 21 -6.85 -5.24 21.28
N ALA A 22 -7.52 -4.24 20.71
CA ALA A 22 -8.88 -4.38 20.19
C ALA A 22 -8.93 -5.28 18.95
N ILE A 23 -7.99 -5.13 18.00
CA ILE A 23 -7.90 -5.96 16.78
C ILE A 23 -7.55 -7.41 17.13
N THR A 24 -6.65 -7.65 18.09
CA THR A 24 -6.19 -8.99 18.49
C THR A 24 -6.96 -9.55 19.68
N ALA A 25 -8.18 -9.06 19.94
CA ALA A 25 -9.00 -9.54 21.05
C ALA A 25 -9.23 -11.07 20.94
N PRO A 26 -9.02 -11.85 22.01
CA PRO A 26 -9.22 -13.30 21.99
C PRO A 26 -10.62 -13.68 21.51
N GLY A 27 -10.70 -14.69 20.62
CA GLY A 27 -11.96 -15.14 20.04
C GLY A 27 -12.50 -14.24 18.91
N LYS A 28 -11.78 -13.19 18.52
CA LYS A 28 -12.13 -12.32 17.38
C LYS A 28 -11.12 -12.42 16.23
N GLY A 29 -11.60 -12.14 15.02
CA GLY A 29 -10.79 -12.06 13.79
C GLY A 29 -11.03 -10.80 12.98
N ILE A 30 -10.33 -10.69 11.85
CA ILE A 30 -10.47 -9.59 10.89
C ILE A 30 -11.25 -10.08 9.67
N LEU A 31 -12.28 -9.35 9.28
CA LEU A 31 -12.98 -9.58 8.01
C LEU A 31 -12.33 -8.74 6.90
N ALA A 32 -11.74 -9.41 5.91
CA ALA A 32 -11.23 -8.75 4.71
C ALA A 32 -12.36 -8.55 3.68
N ALA A 33 -13.00 -7.38 3.71
CA ALA A 33 -14.04 -6.95 2.76
C ALA A 33 -13.50 -5.89 1.78
N ASP A 34 -12.20 -5.97 1.46
CA ASP A 34 -11.43 -5.00 0.68
C ASP A 34 -11.26 -5.37 -0.80
N GLU A 35 -12.08 -6.30 -1.29
CA GLU A 35 -11.95 -6.78 -2.66
C GLU A 35 -12.22 -5.64 -3.66
N SER A 36 -11.26 -5.43 -4.56
CA SER A 36 -11.41 -4.49 -5.68
C SER A 36 -12.57 -4.87 -6.59
N LYS A 37 -13.02 -3.93 -7.44
CA LYS A 37 -14.02 -4.17 -8.49
C LYS A 37 -13.69 -5.41 -9.33
N LYS A 38 -12.42 -5.56 -9.72
CA LYS A 38 -11.91 -6.69 -10.52
C LYS A 38 -11.98 -8.01 -9.76
N THR A 39 -11.54 -8.02 -8.50
CA THR A 39 -11.53 -9.22 -7.65
C THR A 39 -12.96 -9.70 -7.37
N PHE A 40 -13.85 -8.76 -7.02
CA PHE A 40 -15.26 -9.08 -6.82
C PHE A 40 -15.93 -9.62 -8.10
N GLY A 41 -15.63 -9.00 -9.26
CA GLY A 41 -16.13 -9.47 -10.56
C GLY A 41 -15.78 -10.93 -10.86
N LYS A 42 -14.55 -11.36 -10.52
CA LYS A 42 -14.16 -12.77 -10.63
C LYS A 42 -14.99 -13.67 -9.71
N ARG A 43 -15.24 -13.24 -8.47
CA ARG A 43 -16.02 -13.99 -7.47
C ARG A 43 -17.48 -14.23 -7.92
N ILE A 44 -18.11 -13.21 -8.50
CA ILE A 44 -19.52 -13.31 -8.94
C ILE A 44 -19.71 -13.86 -10.35
N LYS A 45 -18.63 -14.06 -11.13
CA LYS A 45 -18.73 -14.58 -12.50
C LYS A 45 -19.45 -15.94 -12.56
N HIS A 46 -19.30 -16.76 -11.51
CA HIS A 46 -19.90 -18.09 -11.41
C HIS A 46 -21.42 -18.07 -11.14
N ILE A 47 -21.98 -16.94 -10.71
CA ILE A 47 -23.41 -16.79 -10.43
C ILE A 47 -24.16 -16.02 -11.53
N ASN A 48 -23.50 -15.73 -12.66
CA ASN A 48 -24.09 -15.06 -13.83
C ASN A 48 -24.78 -13.72 -13.52
N VAL A 49 -24.19 -12.92 -12.61
CA VAL A 49 -24.69 -11.58 -12.26
C VAL A 49 -23.68 -10.52 -12.73
N GLU A 50 -24.19 -9.39 -13.23
CA GLU A 50 -23.38 -8.24 -13.62
C GLU A 50 -22.69 -7.56 -12.42
N ASN A 51 -21.43 -7.17 -12.59
CA ASN A 51 -20.64 -6.47 -11.56
C ASN A 51 -20.98 -4.97 -11.46
N THR A 52 -22.17 -4.65 -10.96
CA THR A 52 -22.60 -3.27 -10.73
C THR A 52 -22.13 -2.74 -9.37
N GLU A 53 -22.07 -1.41 -9.23
CA GLU A 53 -21.78 -0.77 -7.92
C GLU A 53 -22.84 -1.13 -6.88
N GLU A 54 -24.11 -1.12 -7.27
CA GLU A 54 -25.21 -1.44 -6.38
C GLU A 54 -25.14 -2.89 -5.87
N LEU A 55 -24.76 -3.84 -6.72
CA LEU A 55 -24.53 -5.22 -6.29
C LEU A 55 -23.36 -5.31 -5.30
N ARG A 56 -22.26 -4.58 -5.57
CA ARG A 56 -21.12 -4.52 -4.65
C ARG A 56 -21.55 -3.94 -3.31
N ARG A 57 -22.33 -2.85 -3.30
CA ARG A 57 -22.91 -2.23 -2.10
C ARG A 57 -23.76 -3.22 -1.32
N LYS A 58 -24.75 -3.85 -1.95
CA LYS A 58 -25.64 -4.84 -1.32
C LYS A 58 -24.88 -6.03 -0.74
N TYR A 59 -23.88 -6.55 -1.45
CA TYR A 59 -23.03 -7.62 -0.95
C TYR A 59 -22.25 -7.19 0.32
N ARG A 60 -21.69 -5.98 0.35
CA ARG A 60 -20.96 -5.50 1.54
C ARG A 60 -21.91 -5.16 2.68
N GLN A 61 -23.11 -4.64 2.38
CA GLN A 61 -24.16 -4.44 3.39
C GLN A 61 -24.48 -5.78 4.05
N LEU A 62 -24.72 -6.83 3.27
CA LEU A 62 -24.97 -8.18 3.77
C LEU A 62 -23.87 -8.65 4.74
N LEU A 63 -22.60 -8.42 4.41
CA LEU A 63 -21.48 -8.81 5.28
C LEU A 63 -21.44 -8.04 6.60
N ILE A 64 -21.62 -6.71 6.57
CA ILE A 64 -21.45 -5.85 7.76
C ILE A 64 -22.71 -5.78 8.63
N THR A 65 -23.88 -6.08 8.07
CA THR A 65 -25.16 -6.16 8.77
C THR A 65 -25.58 -7.60 9.05
N ALA A 66 -24.67 -8.57 8.87
CA ALA A 66 -24.92 -9.95 9.26
C ALA A 66 -25.43 -9.98 10.72
N LYS A 67 -26.42 -10.85 10.97
CA LYS A 67 -27.17 -11.07 12.24
C LYS A 67 -26.39 -10.67 13.51
N PRO A 68 -27.07 -10.19 14.58
CA PRO A 68 -26.66 -9.11 15.52
C PRO A 68 -25.36 -9.27 16.32
N ASP A 69 -24.53 -10.25 16.00
CA ASP A 69 -23.38 -10.70 16.77
C ASP A 69 -22.07 -10.67 15.96
N LEU A 70 -22.01 -10.02 14.79
CA LEU A 70 -20.77 -9.91 14.01
C LEU A 70 -19.62 -9.38 14.89
N GLY A 71 -19.90 -8.37 15.72
CA GLY A 71 -18.94 -7.80 16.67
C GLY A 71 -18.47 -8.73 17.79
N LYS A 72 -19.14 -9.88 18.03
CA LYS A 72 -18.67 -10.92 18.96
C LYS A 72 -17.46 -11.65 18.41
N TYR A 73 -17.38 -11.81 17.09
CA TYR A 73 -16.37 -12.63 16.41
C TYR A 73 -15.43 -11.81 15.52
N ILE A 74 -15.78 -10.57 15.17
CA ILE A 74 -14.99 -9.72 14.30
C ILE A 74 -14.59 -8.46 15.07
N SER A 75 -13.29 -8.18 15.12
CA SER A 75 -12.70 -7.01 15.77
C SER A 75 -12.39 -5.89 14.77
N GLY A 76 -12.16 -6.23 13.50
CA GLY A 76 -11.89 -5.26 12.45
C GLY A 76 -12.40 -5.69 11.08
N VAL A 77 -12.71 -4.71 10.24
CA VAL A 77 -13.03 -4.92 8.81
C VAL A 77 -12.12 -4.07 7.96
N ILE A 78 -11.37 -4.70 7.06
CA ILE A 78 -10.62 -3.99 6.02
C ILE A 78 -11.59 -3.76 4.85
N MET A 79 -11.72 -2.51 4.41
CA MET A 79 -12.69 -2.15 3.38
C MET A 79 -12.02 -1.58 2.13
N TYR A 80 -12.65 -1.85 0.99
CA TYR A 80 -12.30 -1.19 -0.26
C TYR A 80 -12.75 0.27 -0.23
N HIS A 81 -12.07 1.14 -0.96
CA HIS A 81 -12.36 2.57 -1.05
C HIS A 81 -13.86 2.87 -1.21
N GLU A 82 -14.48 2.23 -2.21
CA GLU A 82 -15.90 2.42 -2.56
C GLU A 82 -16.81 2.11 -1.34
N THR A 83 -16.52 1.00 -0.65
CA THR A 83 -17.25 0.52 0.53
C THR A 83 -17.24 1.51 1.70
N PHE A 84 -16.20 2.32 1.86
CA PHE A 84 -16.10 3.29 2.96
C PHE A 84 -17.17 4.39 2.90
N TYR A 85 -17.65 4.71 1.69
CA TYR A 85 -18.65 5.75 1.45
C TYR A 85 -20.06 5.19 1.27
N HIS A 86 -20.19 3.87 1.17
CA HIS A 86 -21.48 3.22 1.05
C HIS A 86 -22.36 3.43 2.29
N LYS A 87 -23.66 3.46 1.99
CA LYS A 87 -24.73 3.51 2.96
C LYS A 87 -25.56 2.24 2.85
N CYS A 88 -26.09 1.82 3.99
CA CYS A 88 -27.15 0.84 4.08
C CYS A 88 -28.42 1.40 3.44
N ASP A 89 -29.40 0.53 3.21
CA ASP A 89 -30.70 0.93 2.64
C ASP A 89 -31.44 1.96 3.51
N ASP A 90 -31.15 1.98 4.82
CA ASP A 90 -31.68 2.96 5.79
C ASP A 90 -30.92 4.31 5.78
N GLY A 91 -29.91 4.47 4.92
CA GLY A 91 -29.06 5.66 4.83
C GLY A 91 -27.90 5.72 5.82
N THR A 92 -27.79 4.78 6.77
CA THR A 92 -26.68 4.70 7.74
C THR A 92 -25.39 4.34 7.00
N ARG A 93 -24.27 4.99 7.33
CA ARG A 93 -22.98 4.65 6.70
C ARG A 93 -22.47 3.31 7.21
N PHE A 94 -21.82 2.54 6.34
CA PHE A 94 -21.22 1.26 6.71
C PHE A 94 -20.23 1.37 7.89
N VAL A 95 -19.42 2.43 7.92
CA VAL A 95 -18.48 2.70 9.02
C VAL A 95 -19.18 2.87 10.36
N ASP A 96 -20.40 3.42 10.37
CA ASP A 96 -21.15 3.68 11.60
C ASP A 96 -21.83 2.39 12.09
N VAL A 97 -22.26 1.52 11.17
CA VAL A 97 -22.73 0.16 11.48
C VAL A 97 -21.63 -0.67 12.14
N LEU A 98 -20.39 -0.62 11.62
CA LEU A 98 -19.26 -1.34 12.19
C LEU A 98 -18.90 -0.82 13.59
N ARG A 99 -18.82 0.51 13.76
CA ARG A 99 -18.53 1.13 15.05
C ARG A 99 -19.58 0.83 16.11
N LYS A 100 -20.86 0.85 15.76
CA LYS A 100 -21.97 0.48 16.68
C LYS A 100 -21.83 -0.96 17.20
N GLN A 101 -21.17 -1.83 16.44
CA GLN A 101 -20.90 -3.22 16.81
C GLN A 101 -19.53 -3.42 17.49
N GLY A 102 -18.78 -2.33 17.75
CA GLY A 102 -17.43 -2.41 18.32
C GLY A 102 -16.37 -2.94 17.35
N ILE A 103 -16.61 -2.82 16.04
CA ILE A 103 -15.71 -3.30 14.99
C ILE A 103 -14.93 -2.14 14.39
N LEU A 104 -13.61 -2.28 14.27
CA LEU A 104 -12.70 -1.26 13.76
C LEU A 104 -12.65 -1.24 12.21
N PRO A 105 -13.05 -0.14 11.55
CA PRO A 105 -12.93 -0.01 10.10
C PRO A 105 -11.50 0.38 9.67
N GLY A 106 -10.90 -0.38 8.74
CA GLY A 106 -9.57 -0.13 8.17
C GLY A 106 -9.59 0.29 6.69
N VAL A 107 -8.67 1.20 6.30
CA VAL A 107 -8.48 1.75 4.94
C VAL A 107 -7.00 2.01 4.67
N LYS A 108 -6.53 1.87 3.41
CA LYS A 108 -5.13 2.11 3.00
C LYS A 108 -4.94 3.48 2.34
N ASP A 109 -3.90 4.22 2.72
CA ASP A 109 -3.51 5.52 2.18
C ASP A 109 -2.13 5.48 1.48
N PRO A 110 -2.00 4.94 0.26
CA PRO A 110 -0.71 4.73 -0.37
C PRO A 110 -0.02 6.01 -0.84
N TYR A 111 1.31 6.01 -0.76
CA TYR A 111 2.20 7.02 -1.32
C TYR A 111 3.52 6.40 -1.78
N VAL A 112 4.24 7.10 -2.67
CA VAL A 112 5.48 6.59 -3.26
C VAL A 112 6.67 7.43 -2.80
N LYS A 113 7.78 6.78 -2.47
CA LYS A 113 9.09 7.40 -2.27
C LYS A 113 10.03 6.95 -3.39
N ILE A 114 10.72 7.91 -3.99
CA ILE A 114 11.71 7.69 -5.04
C ILE A 114 13.08 8.09 -4.50
N TYR A 115 14.01 7.16 -4.49
CA TYR A 115 15.39 7.36 -4.05
C TYR A 115 16.32 7.26 -5.23
N LEU A 116 17.19 8.25 -5.39
CA LEU A 116 18.27 8.24 -6.36
C LEU A 116 19.58 7.96 -5.64
N TYR A 117 20.25 6.89 -6.03
CA TYR A 117 21.53 6.47 -5.49
C TYR A 117 22.65 6.58 -6.52
N HIS A 118 23.87 6.71 -6.04
CA HIS A 118 25.10 6.49 -6.79
C HIS A 118 26.01 5.55 -5.99
N GLY A 119 26.09 4.30 -6.42
CA GLY A 119 26.58 3.22 -5.56
C GLY A 119 25.82 3.23 -4.24
N ARG A 120 26.54 3.29 -3.11
CA ARG A 120 25.92 3.30 -1.76
C ARG A 120 25.39 4.67 -1.32
N LYS A 121 25.75 5.75 -2.03
CA LYS A 121 25.44 7.12 -1.61
C LYS A 121 24.05 7.52 -2.09
N LEU A 122 23.17 7.88 -1.16
CA LEU A 122 21.90 8.52 -1.49
C LEU A 122 22.17 9.94 -1.99
N LEU A 123 21.81 10.23 -3.25
CA LEU A 123 21.94 11.56 -3.85
C LEU A 123 20.70 12.41 -3.63
N SER A 124 19.51 11.82 -3.78
CA SER A 124 18.25 12.56 -3.67
C SER A 124 17.10 11.64 -3.27
N LYS A 125 16.11 12.22 -2.60
CA LYS A 125 14.85 11.55 -2.24
C LYS A 125 13.69 12.46 -2.59
N LYS A 126 12.68 11.91 -3.27
CA LYS A 126 11.42 12.57 -3.58
C LYS A 126 10.26 11.70 -3.13
N LYS A 127 9.08 12.31 -2.97
CA LYS A 127 7.88 11.65 -2.47
C LYS A 127 6.66 12.24 -3.15
N THR A 128 5.67 11.40 -3.45
CA THR A 128 4.38 11.84 -3.96
C THR A 128 3.51 12.46 -2.86
N SER A 129 2.42 13.09 -3.28
CA SER A 129 1.26 13.24 -2.41
C SER A 129 0.75 11.86 -1.95
N ARG A 130 0.13 11.85 -0.77
CA ARG A 130 -0.61 10.68 -0.28
C ARG A 130 -1.94 10.62 -1.01
N LYS A 131 -2.32 9.43 -1.47
CA LYS A 131 -3.67 9.19 -1.96
C LYS A 131 -4.45 8.53 -0.85
N TYR A 132 -5.49 9.21 -0.41
CA TYR A 132 -6.29 8.76 0.71
C TYR A 132 -7.17 7.59 0.30
N ARG A 133 -7.16 6.54 1.12
CA ARG A 133 -8.15 5.47 1.14
C ARG A 133 -8.29 4.73 -0.18
N THR A 134 -7.21 4.40 -0.89
CA THR A 134 -7.26 3.73 -2.20
C THR A 134 -6.24 2.60 -2.33
N LEU A 135 -6.59 1.52 -3.03
CA LEU A 135 -5.65 0.46 -3.43
C LEU A 135 -5.12 0.65 -4.86
N ASN A 136 -5.68 1.57 -5.62
CA ASN A 136 -5.32 1.86 -7.01
C ASN A 136 -5.03 3.36 -7.15
N PRO A 137 -3.96 3.86 -6.51
CA PRO A 137 -3.66 5.29 -6.51
C PRO A 137 -3.26 5.78 -7.90
N TYR A 138 -3.85 6.89 -8.32
CA TYR A 138 -3.40 7.65 -9.48
C TYR A 138 -2.68 8.93 -9.01
N TYR A 139 -1.37 8.98 -9.23
CA TYR A 139 -0.54 10.10 -8.77
C TYR A 139 -0.51 11.24 -9.77
N ASN A 140 -0.18 10.94 -11.04
CA ASN A 140 0.07 11.94 -12.09
C ASN A 140 1.05 13.04 -11.65
N GLU A 141 2.08 12.64 -10.91
CA GLU A 141 3.13 13.51 -10.39
C GLU A 141 4.43 13.23 -11.13
N SER A 142 5.17 14.28 -11.47
CA SER A 142 6.47 14.18 -12.15
C SER A 142 7.60 14.63 -11.23
N PHE A 143 8.76 13.99 -11.40
CA PHE A 143 9.94 14.26 -10.58
C PHE A 143 11.17 14.39 -11.48
N GLN A 144 11.95 15.45 -11.27
CA GLN A 144 13.18 15.69 -12.01
C GLN A 144 14.40 15.55 -11.11
N PHE A 145 15.40 14.83 -11.61
CA PHE A 145 16.69 14.63 -10.95
C PHE A 145 17.79 15.22 -11.83
N LYS A 146 18.68 16.02 -11.23
CA LYS A 146 19.87 16.52 -11.91
C LYS A 146 21.03 15.57 -11.59
N ILE A 147 21.67 15.04 -12.63
CA ILE A 147 22.73 14.05 -12.53
C ILE A 147 23.83 14.47 -13.48
N GLU A 148 25.07 14.53 -12.99
CA GLU A 148 26.22 14.75 -13.86
C GLU A 148 26.46 13.50 -14.72
N PRO A 149 26.73 13.64 -16.03
CA PRO A 149 26.93 12.49 -16.91
C PRO A 149 27.97 11.49 -16.40
N ALA A 150 29.04 11.98 -15.76
CA ALA A 150 30.10 11.15 -15.18
C ALA A 150 29.62 10.22 -14.06
N MET A 151 28.50 10.52 -13.41
CA MET A 151 27.94 9.70 -12.33
C MET A 151 27.07 8.55 -12.86
N MET A 152 26.59 8.63 -14.11
CA MET A 152 25.54 7.74 -14.62
C MET A 152 25.85 6.24 -14.51
N GLU A 153 27.13 5.86 -14.58
CA GLU A 153 27.58 4.46 -14.50
C GLU A 153 27.07 3.72 -13.26
N LYS A 154 27.04 4.41 -12.11
CA LYS A 154 26.66 3.81 -10.82
C LYS A 154 25.33 4.29 -10.28
N VAL A 155 24.58 5.05 -11.08
CA VAL A 155 23.28 5.56 -10.69
C VAL A 155 22.23 4.44 -10.76
N HIS A 156 21.38 4.39 -9.74
CA HIS A 156 20.17 3.59 -9.77
C HIS A 156 19.05 4.27 -8.98
N ILE A 157 17.81 3.91 -9.31
CA ILE A 157 16.60 4.48 -8.71
C ILE A 157 15.85 3.38 -7.98
N ILE A 158 15.53 3.61 -6.71
CA ILE A 158 14.61 2.75 -5.95
C ILE A 158 13.28 3.47 -5.83
N ILE A 159 12.22 2.84 -6.32
CA ILE A 159 10.84 3.31 -6.19
C ILE A 159 10.14 2.39 -5.19
N SER A 160 9.70 2.95 -4.06
CA SER A 160 9.04 2.20 -2.99
C SER A 160 7.66 2.75 -2.71
N VAL A 161 6.70 1.85 -2.56
CA VAL A 161 5.30 2.14 -2.24
C VAL A 161 5.06 1.84 -0.76
N TRP A 162 4.42 2.78 -0.10
CA TRP A 162 4.17 2.77 1.34
C TRP A 162 2.70 3.05 1.59
N ASP A 163 2.14 2.42 2.61
CA ASP A 163 0.88 2.82 3.20
C ASP A 163 1.15 3.89 4.27
N TYR A 164 0.40 4.99 4.26
CA TYR A 164 0.50 5.95 5.34
C TYR A 164 -0.47 5.56 6.45
N ASP A 165 0.07 5.38 7.64
CA ASP A 165 -0.71 5.19 8.84
C ASP A 165 -0.58 6.44 9.72
N LYS A 166 -1.73 7.02 10.08
CA LYS A 166 -1.76 8.23 10.90
C LYS A 166 -1.16 7.99 12.29
N MET A 167 -1.37 6.78 12.81
CA MET A 167 -1.13 6.46 14.22
C MET A 167 0.04 5.50 14.41
N SER A 168 0.44 4.71 13.41
CA SER A 168 1.56 3.75 13.45
C SER A 168 2.68 4.12 12.50
N LYS A 169 3.76 3.33 12.52
CA LYS A 169 4.78 3.41 11.48
C LYS A 169 4.14 2.99 10.16
N ASN A 170 4.29 3.84 9.14
CA ASN A 170 3.87 3.56 7.76
C ASN A 170 4.29 2.16 7.30
N ASP A 171 3.34 1.39 6.82
CA ASP A 171 3.60 0.05 6.29
C ASP A 171 4.29 0.10 4.93
N PHE A 172 5.31 -0.74 4.75
CA PHE A 172 5.95 -0.92 3.46
C PHE A 172 5.12 -1.89 2.61
N ILE A 173 4.72 -1.47 1.41
CA ILE A 173 3.94 -2.31 0.50
C ILE A 173 4.89 -3.09 -0.43
N GLY A 174 5.87 -2.42 -1.02
CA GLY A 174 6.81 -3.04 -1.95
C GLY A 174 7.71 -2.04 -2.65
N GLU A 175 8.78 -2.52 -3.28
CA GLU A 175 9.71 -1.69 -4.05
C GLU A 175 10.12 -2.32 -5.37
N VAL A 176 10.64 -1.48 -6.27
CA VAL A 176 11.34 -1.86 -7.50
C VAL A 176 12.60 -1.02 -7.61
N THR A 177 13.62 -1.57 -8.25
CA THR A 177 14.89 -0.88 -8.49
C THR A 177 15.16 -0.84 -9.99
N LEU A 178 15.32 0.35 -10.55
CA LEU A 178 15.75 0.58 -11.92
C LEU A 178 17.25 0.90 -11.91
N ALA A 179 18.04 0.13 -12.66
CA ALA A 179 19.49 0.21 -12.66
C ALA A 179 20.06 -0.31 -13.97
N SER A 180 21.31 0.05 -14.28
CA SER A 180 22.06 -0.58 -15.38
C SER A 180 22.39 -2.05 -15.05
N GLN A 181 22.37 -2.92 -16.07
CA GLN A 181 22.85 -4.31 -15.94
C GLN A 181 24.30 -4.38 -15.45
N ALA A 182 25.12 -3.38 -15.77
CA ALA A 182 26.51 -3.30 -15.32
C ALA A 182 26.66 -3.26 -13.79
N LEU A 183 25.64 -2.80 -13.05
CA LEU A 183 25.66 -2.79 -11.60
C LEU A 183 25.43 -4.18 -10.98
N ASN A 184 24.95 -5.15 -11.76
CA ASN A 184 24.71 -6.54 -11.36
C ASN A 184 24.03 -6.70 -9.99
N LEU A 185 23.03 -5.86 -9.73
CA LEU A 185 22.28 -5.84 -8.48
C LEU A 185 21.27 -7.01 -8.46
N PRO A 186 21.41 -7.98 -7.52
CA PRO A 186 20.56 -9.18 -7.49
C PRO A 186 19.07 -8.88 -7.28
N GLN A 187 18.74 -7.69 -6.77
CA GLN A 187 17.38 -7.25 -6.52
C GLN A 187 16.65 -6.65 -7.74
N VAL A 188 17.34 -6.49 -8.86
CA VAL A 188 16.77 -5.87 -10.06
C VAL A 188 16.24 -6.95 -10.99
N THR A 189 14.97 -6.83 -11.38
CA THR A 189 14.35 -7.78 -12.32
C THR A 189 14.77 -7.50 -13.77
N HIS A 190 14.60 -8.48 -14.64
CA HIS A 190 14.85 -8.32 -16.08
C HIS A 190 14.07 -7.13 -16.67
N ALA A 191 12.78 -7.01 -16.35
CA ALA A 191 11.93 -5.90 -16.79
C ALA A 191 12.47 -4.53 -16.34
N CYS A 192 13.01 -4.44 -15.13
CA CYS A 192 13.64 -3.22 -14.63
C CYS A 192 14.93 -2.88 -15.39
N TYR A 193 15.73 -3.88 -15.76
CA TYR A 193 16.92 -3.69 -16.59
C TYR A 193 16.59 -3.24 -18.01
N GLU A 194 15.59 -3.84 -18.63
CA GLU A 194 15.12 -3.48 -19.97
C GLU A 194 14.65 -2.03 -20.02
N GLN A 195 13.81 -1.61 -19.05
CA GLN A 195 13.36 -0.22 -19.00
C GLN A 195 14.54 0.74 -18.84
N TRP A 196 15.52 0.42 -17.99
CA TRP A 196 16.70 1.26 -17.82
C TRP A 196 17.49 1.38 -19.12
N ALA A 197 17.76 0.28 -19.81
CA ALA A 197 18.48 0.27 -21.08
C ALA A 197 17.77 1.10 -22.16
N GLU A 198 16.43 1.01 -22.24
CA GLU A 198 15.63 1.81 -23.16
C GLU A 198 15.68 3.30 -22.79
N MET A 199 15.58 3.64 -21.50
CA MET A 199 15.69 5.03 -21.03
C MET A 199 17.03 5.68 -21.38
N MET A 200 18.13 4.91 -21.41
CA MET A 200 19.46 5.43 -21.74
C MET A 200 19.67 5.73 -23.23
N THR A 201 18.83 5.17 -24.11
CA THR A 201 18.98 5.27 -25.57
C THR A 201 17.85 6.07 -26.22
N SER A 202 16.67 6.09 -25.60
CA SER A 202 15.49 6.77 -26.11
C SER A 202 15.49 8.27 -25.78
N ARG A 203 15.02 9.08 -26.74
CA ARG A 203 14.68 10.50 -26.53
C ARG A 203 13.22 10.71 -26.15
N ARG A 204 12.42 9.65 -26.12
CA ARG A 204 10.99 9.68 -25.78
C ARG A 204 10.78 9.11 -24.37
N PRO A 205 9.73 9.51 -23.65
CA PRO A 205 9.38 8.90 -22.39
C PRO A 205 9.16 7.39 -22.53
N VAL A 206 9.82 6.60 -21.70
CA VAL A 206 9.66 5.14 -21.62
C VAL A 206 8.69 4.82 -20.49
N VAL A 207 7.63 4.06 -20.79
CA VAL A 207 6.57 3.71 -19.85
C VAL A 207 6.45 2.19 -19.76
N GLN A 208 6.57 1.66 -18.55
CA GLN A 208 6.47 0.23 -18.29
C GLN A 208 5.83 -0.04 -16.94
N TRP A 209 5.00 -1.09 -16.87
CA TRP A 209 4.47 -1.61 -15.62
C TRP A 209 5.49 -2.52 -14.94
N HIS A 210 5.60 -2.43 -13.62
CA HIS A 210 6.45 -3.29 -12.81
C HIS A 210 5.67 -3.93 -11.67
N THR A 211 6.08 -5.14 -11.30
CA THR A 211 5.58 -5.82 -10.10
C THR A 211 6.39 -5.36 -8.90
N LEU A 212 5.72 -4.92 -7.84
CA LEU A 212 6.39 -4.55 -6.59
C LEU A 212 6.88 -5.80 -5.86
N HIS A 213 8.06 -5.72 -5.27
CA HIS A 213 8.64 -6.80 -4.48
C HIS A 213 8.69 -6.46 -2.98
N PRO A 214 8.37 -7.41 -2.08
CA PRO A 214 8.50 -7.20 -0.64
C PRO A 214 9.97 -7.13 -0.21
N LEU A 215 10.25 -6.45 0.91
CA LEU A 215 11.60 -6.33 1.49
C LEU A 215 12.27 -7.69 1.75
N PHE A 216 11.47 -8.73 2.00
CA PHE A 216 11.95 -10.09 2.29
C PHE A 216 12.55 -10.82 1.08
N PHE A 217 12.23 -10.41 -0.15
CA PHE A 217 12.77 -11.07 -1.35
C PHE A 217 14.28 -10.84 -1.51
N PHE A 218 14.85 -9.85 -0.80
CA PHE A 218 16.21 -9.36 -1.00
C PHE A 218 16.99 -9.19 0.30
N LEU A 219 16.73 -10.02 1.33
CA LEU A 219 17.51 -10.07 2.57
C LEU A 219 18.92 -10.66 2.33
N LEU A 220 19.73 -9.97 1.55
CA LEU A 220 21.14 -9.80 1.88
C LEU A 220 21.26 -8.48 2.67
N PRO A 221 22.14 -8.40 3.68
CA PRO A 221 22.27 -7.20 4.49
C PRO A 221 22.60 -6.00 3.58
N ARG A 222 21.80 -4.93 3.66
CA ARG A 222 22.13 -3.62 3.05
C ARG A 222 23.44 -3.01 3.61
N SER A 223 24.06 -3.66 4.59
CA SER A 223 25.40 -3.38 5.10
C SER A 223 26.55 -4.06 4.31
N LEU A 224 26.24 -4.90 3.32
CA LEU A 224 27.25 -5.65 2.54
C LEU A 224 27.25 -5.34 1.02
N ILE A 225 26.42 -4.43 0.52
CA ILE A 225 26.42 -3.99 -0.90
C ILE A 225 26.74 -2.53 -1.03
#